data_AF-A0A9E3UHS3-F1
#
_entry.id   AF-A0A9E3UHS3-F1
#
_cell.length_a   1.000
_cell.length_b   1.000
_cell.length_c   1.000
_cell.angle_alpha   90.00
_cell.angle_beta   90.00
_cell.angle_gamma   90.00
#
_symmetry.space_group_name_H-M   'P 1'
#
loop_
_entity.id
_entity.type
_entity.pdbx_description
1 polymer ?
#
loop_
_entity_poly.entity_id
_entity_poly.type
_entity_poly.pdbx_seq_one_letter_code
_entity_poly.pdbx_strand_id
1 'polypeptide(L)' 'MTPEQFKAWRKHMKISQASAAGLLGISVPSIQLYEKGSRHEDGRAVVIPKAIELACAALALGIREYEGPQVG' A
#
# COMPACT_ATOMS: atom_id res chain seq x y z
N MET A 1 -3.63 -8.19 -4.58
CA MET A 1 -2.24 -8.03 -4.14
C MET A 1 -2.07 -8.86 -2.89
N THR A 2 -1.13 -9.80 -2.88
CA THR A 2 -0.79 -10.61 -1.70
C THR A 2 0.14 -9.83 -0.75
N PRO A 3 0.25 -10.25 0.53
CA PRO A 3 1.21 -9.67 1.47
C PRO A 3 2.66 -9.66 0.94
N GLU A 4 3.07 -10.73 0.27
CA GLU A 4 4.38 -10.85 -0.36
C GLU A 4 4.55 -9.86 -1.51
N GLN A 5 3.55 -9.71 -2.37
CA GLN A 5 3.54 -8.72 -3.45
C GLN A 5 3.61 -7.29 -2.90
N PHE A 6 2.89 -6.99 -1.81
CA PHE A 6 2.92 -5.68 -1.17
C PHE A 6 4.29 -5.34 -0.59
N LYS A 7 4.92 -6.31 0.09
CA LYS A 7 6.29 -6.19 0.59
C LYS A 7 7.31 -6.03 -0.54
N ALA A 8 7.15 -6.80 -1.62
CA ALA A 8 7.99 -6.70 -2.80
C ALA A 8 7.88 -5.33 -3.47
N TRP A 9 6.65 -4.80 -3.62
CA TRP A 9 6.40 -3.44 -4.11
C TRP A 9 7.16 -2.40 -3.29
N ARG A 10 7.03 -2.41 -1.95
CA ARG A 10 7.71 -1.43 -1.10
C ARG A 10 9.23 -1.49 -1.25
N LYS A 11 9.79 -2.70 -1.31
CA LYS A 11 11.23 -2.91 -1.54
C LYS A 11 11.67 -2.45 -2.92
N HIS A 12 10.88 -2.71 -3.96
CA HIS A 12 11.13 -2.26 -5.32
C HIS A 12 11.15 -0.72 -5.40
N MET A 13 10.22 -0.06 -4.71
CA MET A 13 10.17 1.39 -4.55
C MET A 13 11.33 1.95 -3.70
N LYS A 14 12.11 1.09 -3.02
CA LYS A 14 13.23 1.47 -2.13
C LYS A 14 12.83 2.44 -1.01
N ILE A 15 11.61 2.29 -0.49
CA ILE A 15 11.07 3.14 0.57
C ILE A 15 10.93 2.40 1.91
N SER A 16 11.04 3.16 3.00
CA SER A 16 10.78 2.65 4.36
C SER A 16 9.29 2.36 4.58
N GLN A 17 8.94 1.62 5.64
CA GLN A 17 7.54 1.42 6.02
C GLN A 17 6.87 2.77 6.40
N ALA A 18 7.60 3.69 7.01
CA ALA A 18 7.12 5.04 7.34
C ALA A 18 6.86 5.88 6.09
N SER A 19 7.77 5.84 5.12
CA SER A 19 7.60 6.53 3.84
C SER A 19 6.42 5.96 3.03
N ALA A 20 6.25 4.63 3.02
CA ALA A 20 5.12 3.98 2.37
C ALA A 20 3.78 4.38 3.03
N ALA A 21 3.74 4.43 4.36
CA ALA A 21 2.59 4.92 5.12
C ALA A 21 2.22 6.37 4.73
N GLY A 22 3.23 7.25 4.63
CA GLY A 22 3.03 8.62 4.19
C GLY A 22 2.49 8.73 2.76
N LEU A 23 3.07 7.98 1.81
CA LEU A 23 2.63 7.99 0.40
C LEU A 23 1.21 7.42 0.21
N LEU A 24 0.83 6.44 1.01
CA LEU A 24 -0.49 5.80 0.95
C LEU A 24 -1.53 6.50 1.83
N GLY A 25 -1.13 7.46 2.67
CA GLY A 25 -2.02 8.14 3.62
C GLY A 25 -2.59 7.22 4.71
N ILE A 26 -1.82 6.20 5.13
CA ILE A 26 -2.24 5.25 6.18
C ILE A 26 -1.23 5.18 7.33
N SER A 27 -1.55 4.45 8.39
CA SER A 27 -0.65 4.28 9.53
C SER A 27 0.45 3.23 9.27
N VAL A 28 1.63 3.41 9.88
CA VAL A 28 2.73 2.44 9.81
C VAL A 28 2.32 1.02 10.27
N PRO A 29 1.53 0.85 11.35
CA PRO A 29 1.01 -0.47 11.71
C PRO A 29 0.17 -1.12 10.61
N SER A 30 -0.56 -0.34 9.80
CA SER A 30 -1.32 -0.88 8.66
C SER A 30 -0.38 -1.45 7.59
N ILE A 31 0.73 -0.77 7.31
CA ILE A 31 1.80 -1.27 6.41
C ILE A 31 2.34 -2.60 6.93
N GLN A 32 2.67 -2.69 8.22
CA GLN A 32 3.18 -3.91 8.84
C GLN A 32 2.14 -5.04 8.80
N LEU A 33 0.88 -4.74 9.06
CA LEU A 33 -0.22 -5.69 8.99
C LEU A 33 -0.39 -6.25 7.58
N TYR A 34 -0.33 -5.40 6.54
CA TYR A 34 -0.41 -5.82 5.14
C TYR A 34 0.80 -6.64 4.71
N GLU A 35 2.02 -6.30 5.14
CA GLU A 35 3.21 -7.11 4.84
C GLU A 35 3.21 -8.46 5.58
N LYS A 36 2.65 -8.50 6.80
CA LYS A 36 2.56 -9.73 7.60
C LYS A 36 1.50 -10.68 7.06
N GLY A 37 0.39 -10.15 6.53
CA GLY A 37 -0.66 -10.97 5.92
C GLY A 37 -1.56 -11.73 6.90
N SER A 38 -1.39 -11.58 8.21
CA SER A 38 -2.18 -12.25 9.25
C SER A 38 -2.41 -11.34 10.46
N ARG A 39 -3.62 -11.38 11.04
CA ARG A 39 -3.94 -10.67 12.29
C ARG A 39 -3.35 -11.42 13.49
N HIS A 40 -2.86 -10.67 14.49
CA HIS A 40 -2.24 -11.24 15.70
C HIS A 40 -3.21 -12.03 16.59
N GLU A 41 -4.48 -11.62 16.65
CA GLU A 41 -5.48 -12.19 17.58
C GLU A 41 -6.07 -13.53 17.11
N ASP A 42 -6.31 -13.71 15.82
CA ASP A 42 -7.11 -14.84 15.31
C ASP A 42 -6.45 -15.55 14.11
N GLY A 43 -5.25 -15.15 13.70
CA GLY A 43 -4.53 -15.74 12.56
C GLY A 43 -5.18 -15.52 11.19
N ARG A 44 -6.36 -14.89 11.12
CA ARG A 44 -7.07 -14.62 9.85
C ARG A 44 -6.20 -13.85 8.88
N ALA A 45 -6.31 -14.26 7.61
CA ALA A 45 -5.66 -13.60 6.49
C ALA A 45 -6.06 -12.12 6.42
N VAL A 46 -5.06 -11.26 6.29
CA VAL A 46 -5.27 -9.84 6.05
C VAL A 46 -5.47 -9.63 4.56
N VAL A 47 -6.66 -9.18 4.19
CA VAL A 47 -6.95 -8.75 2.83
C VAL A 47 -6.48 -7.30 2.66
N ILE A 48 -5.65 -7.06 1.66
CA ILE A 48 -5.27 -5.70 1.26
C ILE A 48 -6.46 -5.09 0.50
N PRO A 49 -7.01 -3.94 0.95
CA PRO A 49 -8.13 -3.30 0.27
C PRO A 49 -7.80 -2.93 -1.19
N LYS A 50 -8.81 -2.98 -2.07
CA LYS A 50 -8.64 -2.64 -3.49
C LYS A 50 -8.08 -1.23 -3.70
N ALA A 51 -8.50 -0.27 -2.88
CA ALA A 51 -7.99 1.10 -2.91
C ALA A 51 -6.47 1.16 -2.66
N ILE A 52 -5.96 0.36 -1.72
CA ILE A 52 -4.52 0.30 -1.41
C ILE A 52 -3.76 -0.36 -2.56
N GLU A 53 -4.28 -1.45 -3.12
CA GLU A 53 -3.68 -2.10 -4.29
C GLU A 53 -3.54 -1.13 -5.47
N LEU A 54 -4.60 -0.38 -5.79
CA LEU A 54 -4.59 0.60 -6.87
C LEU A 54 -3.65 1.77 -6.58
N ALA A 55 -3.61 2.26 -5.34
CA ALA A 55 -2.68 3.30 -4.93
C ALA A 55 -1.21 2.85 -5.06
N CYS A 56 -0.88 1.60 -4.70
CA CYS A 56 0.46 1.05 -4.92
C CYS A 56 0.84 1.04 -6.41
N ALA A 57 -0.11 0.68 -7.30
CA ALA A 57 0.12 0.70 -8.75
C ALA A 57 0.34 2.13 -9.27
N ALA A 58 -0.48 3.09 -8.84
CA ALA A 58 -0.33 4.51 -9.20
C ALA A 58 1.04 5.05 -8.77
N LEU A 59 1.45 4.79 -7.52
CA LEU A 59 2.74 5.21 -6.98
C LEU A 59 3.92 4.58 -7.74
N ALA A 60 3.81 3.32 -8.14
CA ALA A 60 4.84 2.65 -8.95
C ALA A 60 4.98 3.24 -10.36
N LEU A 61 3.90 3.83 -10.89
CA LEU A 61 3.91 4.59 -12.15
C LEU A 61 4.35 6.05 -11.95
N GLY A 62 4.69 6.47 -10.73
CA GLY A 62 5.08 7.84 -10.40
C GLY A 62 3.91 8.80 -10.18
N ILE A 63 2.66 8.31 -10.20
CA ILE A 63 1.46 9.12 -9.95
C ILE A 63 1.31 9.33 -8.45
N ARG A 64 1.40 10.59 -8.01
CA ARG A 64 1.29 10.98 -6.60
C ARG A 64 0.01 11.72 -6.26
N GLU A 65 -0.60 12.35 -7.27
CA GLU A 65 -1.79 13.19 -7.13
C GLU A 65 -2.75 12.88 -8.27
N TYR A 66 -4.05 13.05 -8.02
CA TYR A 66 -5.10 12.87 -9.01
C TYR A 66 -5.64 14.23 -9.41
N GLU A 67 -5.44 14.62 -10.67
CA GLU A 67 -5.84 15.94 -11.18
C GLU A 67 -7.27 15.98 -11.72
N GLY A 68 -7.95 14.83 -11.82
CA GLY A 68 -9.32 14.76 -12.34
C GLY A 68 -9.45 15.11 -13.83
N PRO A 69 -10.65 14.96 -14.41
CA PRO A 69 -10.94 15.48 -15.73
C PRO A 69 -10.95 17.02 -15.69
N GLN A 70 -10.21 17.66 -16.59
CA GLN A 70 -10.35 19.10 -16.82
C GLN A 70 -11.64 19.33 -17.62
N VAL A 71 -12.70 19.75 -16.94
CA VAL A 71 -13.91 20.26 -17.57
C VAL A 71 -13.64 21.69 -18.01
N GLY A 72 -13.67 21.92 -19.33
CA GLY A 72 -13.52 23.24 -19.96
C GLY A 72 -14.78 24.08 -19.89
#